data_AF-W5J8U7-F1
#
_entry.id   AF-W5J8U7-F1
#
_cell.length_a   1.000
_cell.length_b   1.000
_cell.length_c   1.000
_cell.angle_alpha   90.00
_cell.angle_beta   90.00
_cell.angle_gamma   90.00
#
_symmetry.space_group_name_H-M   'P 1'
#
loop_
_entity.id
_entity.type
_entity.pdbx_description
1 polymer ?
#
loop_
_entity_poly.entity_id
_entity_poly.type
_entity_poly.pdbx_seq_one_letter_code
_entity_poly.pdbx_strand_id
1 'polypeptide(L)'
;MNGSIMIKCEPFSEEVELLNRLVANDDHQRQQQEQEQLQDQELRTFCSYKLKLADETIALLESQEIDIECLRKMRLEDVDVLFEGRPLGPKILFREALLEWREEIGLPCRSLRWLSTHKRSAESEDSADSQASQPKRVPSSSGMTVAASLWDECTQQQQSSLLAQEKDTISNRMPTVSYQSFRWPMSPVTLKDILNSSTLGRNILAVGELGVLSKSMQCQLTAIIIAYHMEFETKLSTPQLENYAYCISTLLPHENPLSYHIPRGPNRRNPGGSLYSRFINQKISQKALAIGNSVAAS
;
A
#
# COMPACT_ATOMS: atom_id res chain seq x y z
N MET A 1 -70.01 -10.10 68.50
CA MET A 1 -68.64 -10.67 68.38
C MET A 1 -68.27 -10.59 66.91
N ASN A 2 -67.58 -9.53 66.49
CA ASN A 2 -67.24 -9.29 65.08
C ASN A 2 -65.77 -9.64 64.87
N GLY A 3 -65.50 -10.69 64.09
CA GLY A 3 -64.17 -11.04 63.61
C GLY A 3 -63.86 -10.29 62.32
N SER A 4 -62.82 -9.46 62.33
CA SER A 4 -62.30 -8.75 61.17
C SER A 4 -61.28 -9.65 60.45
N ILE A 5 -61.56 -9.98 59.19
CA ILE A 5 -60.64 -10.68 58.28
C ILE A 5 -59.84 -9.59 57.57
N MET A 6 -58.57 -9.40 57.93
CA MET A 6 -57.63 -8.58 57.16
C MET A 6 -57.04 -9.41 56.03
N ILE A 7 -57.40 -9.09 54.79
CA ILE A 7 -56.71 -9.57 53.58
C ILE A 7 -55.55 -8.60 53.32
N LYS A 8 -54.32 -9.06 53.53
CA LYS A 8 -53.10 -8.36 53.08
C LYS A 8 -52.95 -8.59 51.58
N CYS A 9 -53.17 -7.56 50.78
CA CYS A 9 -52.74 -7.53 49.39
C CYS A 9 -51.24 -7.20 49.35
N GLU A 10 -50.41 -8.16 48.99
CA GLU A 10 -49.03 -7.88 48.56
C GLU A 10 -49.05 -7.36 47.10
N PRO A 11 -48.22 -6.35 46.76
CA PRO A 11 -48.16 -5.85 45.39
C PRO A 11 -47.39 -6.82 44.50
N PHE A 12 -47.94 -7.09 43.32
CA PHE A 12 -47.34 -7.88 42.25
C PHE A 12 -45.97 -7.34 41.82
N SER A 13 -44.89 -7.92 42.35
CA SER A 13 -43.51 -7.54 42.05
C SER A 13 -43.06 -7.99 40.65
N GLU A 14 -43.71 -8.99 40.06
CA GLU A 14 -43.31 -9.58 38.77
C GLU A 14 -43.71 -8.71 37.56
N GLU A 15 -44.81 -7.97 37.64
CA GLU A 15 -45.22 -7.06 36.55
C GLU A 15 -44.28 -5.86 36.40
N VAL A 16 -43.70 -5.38 37.50
CA VAL A 16 -42.76 -4.25 37.50
C VAL A 16 -41.42 -4.64 36.87
N GLU A 17 -40.95 -5.88 37.09
CA GLU A 17 -39.74 -6.38 36.42
C GLU A 17 -39.95 -6.63 34.92
N LEU A 18 -41.13 -7.09 34.51
CA LEU A 18 -41.49 -7.21 33.10
C LEU A 18 -41.58 -5.84 32.42
N LEU A 19 -42.18 -4.84 33.09
CA LEU A 19 -42.24 -3.48 32.58
C LEU A 19 -40.85 -2.84 32.47
N ASN A 20 -39.97 -3.03 33.48
CA ASN A 20 -38.60 -2.54 33.45
C ASN A 20 -37.75 -3.21 32.36
N ARG A 21 -37.94 -4.51 32.10
CA ARG A 21 -37.30 -5.19 30.96
C ARG A 21 -37.83 -4.71 29.61
N LEU A 22 -39.12 -4.44 29.51
CA LEU A 22 -39.73 -3.93 28.29
C LEU A 22 -39.22 -2.53 27.95
N VAL A 23 -39.16 -1.65 28.95
CA VAL A 23 -38.63 -0.27 28.82
C VAL A 23 -37.12 -0.28 28.53
N ALA A 24 -36.33 -1.14 29.19
CA ALA A 24 -34.90 -1.24 28.93
C ALA A 24 -34.58 -1.80 27.53
N ASN A 25 -35.41 -2.70 27.00
CA ASN A 25 -35.27 -3.19 25.62
C ASN A 25 -35.65 -2.10 24.60
N ASP A 26 -36.66 -1.29 24.90
CA ASP A 26 -37.09 -0.17 24.05
C ASP A 26 -36.04 0.95 24.01
N ASP A 27 -35.37 1.23 25.15
CA ASP A 27 -34.27 2.19 25.23
C ASP A 27 -33.01 1.71 24.50
N HIS A 28 -32.67 0.42 24.58
CA HIS A 28 -31.54 -0.15 23.81
C HIS A 28 -31.84 -0.24 22.31
N GLN A 29 -33.08 -0.56 21.92
CA GLN A 29 -33.49 -0.52 20.52
C GLN A 29 -33.52 0.91 19.96
N ARG A 30 -33.98 1.89 20.74
CA ARG A 30 -33.92 3.31 20.37
C ARG A 30 -32.49 3.82 20.25
N GLN A 31 -31.61 3.47 21.18
CA GLN A 31 -30.20 3.86 21.12
C GLN A 31 -29.47 3.23 19.92
N GLN A 32 -29.76 1.95 19.60
CA GLN A 32 -29.21 1.31 18.40
C GLN A 32 -29.75 1.96 17.11
N GLN A 33 -31.04 2.24 17.04
CA GLN A 33 -31.65 2.93 15.90
C GLN A 33 -31.12 4.36 15.71
N GLU A 34 -30.91 5.11 16.80
CA GLU A 34 -30.32 6.44 16.72
C GLU A 34 -28.85 6.38 16.25
N GLN A 35 -28.11 5.36 16.66
CA GLN A 35 -26.70 5.21 16.29
C GLN A 35 -26.51 4.78 14.82
N GLU A 36 -27.37 3.88 14.32
CA GLU A 36 -27.43 3.55 12.88
C GLU A 36 -27.87 4.74 12.03
N GLN A 37 -28.90 5.49 12.46
CA GLN A 37 -29.34 6.69 11.74
C GLN A 37 -28.24 7.76 11.65
N LEU A 38 -27.43 7.92 12.69
CA LEU A 38 -26.30 8.86 12.68
C LEU A 38 -25.21 8.42 11.69
N GLN A 39 -24.87 7.13 11.65
CA GLN A 39 -23.90 6.61 10.68
C GLN A 39 -24.39 6.75 9.24
N ASP A 40 -25.65 6.44 8.97
CA ASP A 40 -26.25 6.63 7.64
C ASP A 40 -26.24 8.11 7.23
N GLN A 41 -26.54 9.01 8.17
CA GLN A 41 -26.52 10.44 7.89
C GLN A 41 -25.08 10.97 7.62
N GLU A 42 -24.08 10.46 8.33
CA GLU A 42 -22.67 10.77 8.06
C GLU A 42 -22.24 10.27 6.69
N LEU A 43 -22.58 9.03 6.33
CA LEU A 43 -22.30 8.46 5.02
C LEU A 43 -22.95 9.27 3.90
N ARG A 44 -24.24 9.61 4.02
CA ARG A 44 -24.93 10.45 3.03
C ARG A 44 -24.24 11.78 2.83
N THR A 45 -23.95 12.47 3.94
CA THR A 45 -23.28 13.78 3.90
C THR A 45 -21.92 13.65 3.22
N PHE A 46 -21.15 12.64 3.59
CA PHE A 46 -19.86 12.37 2.98
C PHE A 46 -19.98 12.09 1.47
N CYS A 47 -20.87 11.19 1.05
CA CYS A 47 -21.03 10.81 -0.35
C CYS A 47 -21.59 11.95 -1.22
N SER A 48 -22.53 12.75 -0.72
CA SER A 48 -23.11 13.88 -1.46
C SER A 48 -22.13 15.04 -1.61
N TYR A 49 -21.42 15.42 -0.53
CA TYR A 49 -20.56 16.61 -0.57
C TYR A 49 -19.13 16.31 -1.01
N LYS A 50 -18.56 15.19 -0.56
CA LYS A 50 -17.15 14.87 -0.84
C LYS A 50 -17.00 14.10 -2.14
N LEU A 51 -17.77 13.03 -2.32
CA LEU A 51 -17.71 12.19 -3.52
C LEU A 51 -18.63 12.66 -4.65
N LYS A 52 -19.54 13.62 -4.39
CA LYS A 52 -20.51 14.15 -5.37
C LYS A 52 -21.31 13.06 -6.08
N LEU A 53 -21.69 12.03 -5.34
CA LEU A 53 -22.43 10.89 -5.87
C LEU A 53 -23.93 11.23 -6.01
N ALA A 54 -24.58 10.59 -6.98
CA ALA A 54 -26.03 10.67 -7.13
C ALA A 54 -26.72 9.88 -6.01
N ASP A 55 -27.90 10.34 -5.59
CA ASP A 55 -28.69 9.73 -4.50
C ASP A 55 -28.94 8.23 -4.70
N GLU A 56 -29.10 7.78 -5.94
CA GLU A 56 -29.27 6.35 -6.29
C GLU A 56 -28.04 5.52 -5.92
N THR A 57 -26.84 6.07 -6.06
CA THR A 57 -25.59 5.39 -5.70
C THR A 57 -25.40 5.38 -4.18
N ILE A 58 -25.82 6.46 -3.51
CA ILE A 58 -25.78 6.54 -2.05
C ILE A 58 -26.72 5.50 -1.44
N ALA A 59 -27.95 5.40 -1.95
CA ALA A 59 -28.92 4.38 -1.54
C ALA A 59 -28.40 2.96 -1.79
N LEU A 60 -27.61 2.74 -2.86
CA LEU A 60 -26.97 1.45 -3.10
C LEU A 60 -25.94 1.13 -2.01
N LEU A 61 -25.09 2.08 -1.62
CA LEU A 61 -24.08 1.89 -0.57
C LEU A 61 -24.74 1.56 0.78
N GLU A 62 -25.79 2.30 1.14
CA GLU A 62 -26.59 2.06 2.35
C GLU A 62 -27.22 0.66 2.33
N SER A 63 -27.82 0.26 1.19
CA SER A 63 -28.45 -1.06 1.07
C SER A 63 -27.48 -2.24 1.16
N GLN A 64 -26.17 -1.97 1.03
CA GLN A 64 -25.10 -2.96 1.13
C GLN A 64 -24.29 -2.79 2.43
N GLU A 65 -24.76 -1.97 3.37
CA GLU A 65 -24.10 -1.70 4.66
C GLU A 65 -22.65 -1.21 4.49
N ILE A 66 -22.40 -0.39 3.46
CA ILE A 66 -21.06 0.13 3.15
C ILE A 66 -20.84 1.46 3.87
N ASP A 67 -20.06 1.42 4.95
CA ASP A 67 -19.64 2.61 5.68
C ASP A 67 -18.38 3.30 5.09
N ILE A 68 -17.97 4.42 5.69
CA ILE A 68 -16.79 5.19 5.26
C ILE A 68 -15.50 4.36 5.40
N GLU A 69 -15.39 3.51 6.42
CA GLU A 69 -14.23 2.64 6.60
C GLU A 69 -14.15 1.55 5.52
N CYS A 70 -15.29 1.01 5.10
CA CYS A 70 -15.40 0.11 3.97
C CYS A 70 -14.99 0.83 2.68
N LEU A 71 -15.42 2.08 2.46
CA LEU A 71 -14.97 2.88 1.33
C LEU A 71 -13.45 3.12 1.34
N ARG A 72 -12.77 3.17 2.51
CA ARG A 72 -11.30 3.24 2.61
C ARG A 72 -10.58 1.94 2.26
N LYS A 73 -11.25 0.79 2.38
CA LYS A 73 -10.68 -0.55 2.13
C LYS A 73 -11.12 -1.18 0.80
N MET A 74 -12.23 -0.72 0.24
CA MET A 74 -12.83 -1.15 -1.03
C MET A 74 -11.82 -1.22 -2.20
N ARG A 75 -11.77 -2.32 -2.92
CA ARG A 75 -10.92 -2.49 -4.10
C ARG A 75 -11.76 -2.25 -5.37
N LEU A 76 -11.10 -2.12 -6.52
CA LEU A 76 -11.81 -1.88 -7.78
C LEU A 76 -12.67 -3.08 -8.22
N GLU A 77 -12.26 -4.28 -7.81
CA GLU A 77 -13.01 -5.52 -7.98
C GLU A 77 -14.30 -5.50 -7.15
N ASP A 78 -14.25 -4.95 -5.95
CA ASP A 78 -15.42 -4.82 -5.08
C ASP A 78 -16.43 -3.82 -5.70
N VAL A 79 -15.94 -2.77 -6.38
CA VAL A 79 -16.78 -1.88 -7.20
C VAL A 79 -17.38 -2.61 -8.41
N ASP A 80 -16.64 -3.55 -9.01
CA ASP A 80 -17.17 -4.33 -10.13
C ASP A 80 -18.36 -5.19 -9.71
N VAL A 81 -18.29 -5.78 -8.52
CA VAL A 81 -19.36 -6.56 -7.89
C VAL A 81 -20.52 -5.67 -7.45
N LEU A 82 -20.25 -4.54 -6.78
CA LEU A 82 -21.28 -3.60 -6.30
C LEU A 82 -22.21 -3.11 -7.42
N PHE A 83 -21.67 -2.94 -8.63
CA PHE A 83 -22.40 -2.50 -9.80
C PHE A 83 -22.72 -3.63 -10.79
N GLU A 84 -22.66 -4.89 -10.37
CA GLU A 84 -23.03 -6.01 -11.23
C GLU A 84 -24.51 -5.90 -11.66
N GLY A 85 -24.77 -6.01 -12.97
CA GLY A 85 -26.12 -5.84 -13.53
C GLY A 85 -26.65 -4.39 -13.57
N ARG A 86 -25.87 -3.39 -13.16
CA ARG A 86 -26.22 -1.96 -13.23
C ARG A 86 -25.69 -1.31 -14.52
N PRO A 87 -26.24 -0.15 -14.94
CA PRO A 87 -25.68 0.63 -16.04
C PRO A 87 -24.21 1.01 -15.78
N LEU A 88 -23.41 1.05 -16.84
CA LEU A 88 -21.98 1.34 -16.75
C LEU A 88 -21.67 2.78 -16.30
N GLY A 89 -22.55 3.75 -16.60
CA GLY A 89 -22.35 5.16 -16.28
C GLY A 89 -22.13 5.44 -14.78
N PRO A 90 -23.09 5.10 -13.90
CA PRO A 90 -22.94 5.26 -12.45
C PRO A 90 -21.70 4.58 -11.88
N LYS A 91 -21.33 3.41 -12.41
CA LYS A 91 -20.13 2.69 -12.03
C LYS A 91 -18.85 3.47 -12.35
N ILE A 92 -18.78 4.10 -13.52
CA ILE A 92 -17.64 4.94 -13.92
C ILE A 92 -17.54 6.15 -12.99
N LEU A 93 -18.63 6.87 -12.77
CA LEU A 93 -18.66 8.07 -11.92
C LEU A 93 -18.27 7.75 -10.49
N PHE A 94 -18.82 6.67 -9.92
CA PHE A 94 -18.44 6.22 -8.58
C PHE A 94 -16.96 5.85 -8.51
N ARG A 95 -16.45 5.10 -9.50
CA ARG A 95 -15.05 4.70 -9.55
C ARG A 95 -14.12 5.92 -9.62
N GLU A 96 -14.45 6.91 -10.42
CA GLU A 96 -13.68 8.16 -10.55
C GLU A 96 -13.65 8.95 -9.25
N ALA A 97 -14.82 9.20 -8.64
CA ALA A 97 -14.92 9.89 -7.36
C ALA A 97 -14.19 9.16 -6.23
N LEU A 98 -14.30 7.83 -6.18
CA LEU A 98 -13.60 7.00 -5.19
C LEU A 98 -12.08 7.10 -5.38
N LEU A 99 -11.60 7.11 -6.62
CA LEU A 99 -10.18 7.23 -6.95
C LEU A 99 -9.63 8.60 -6.55
N GLU A 100 -10.32 9.68 -6.91
CA GLU A 100 -9.93 11.05 -6.59
C GLU A 100 -9.85 11.26 -5.07
N TRP A 101 -10.91 10.91 -4.35
CA TRP A 101 -10.92 11.02 -2.88
C TRP A 101 -9.81 10.17 -2.25
N ARG A 102 -9.54 8.99 -2.79
CA ARG A 102 -8.47 8.13 -2.30
C ARG A 102 -7.08 8.70 -2.56
N GLU A 103 -6.88 9.38 -3.68
CA GLU A 103 -5.65 10.11 -3.93
C GLU A 103 -5.47 11.25 -2.91
N GLU A 104 -6.53 12.00 -2.60
CA GLU A 104 -6.51 13.10 -1.62
C GLU A 104 -6.13 12.62 -0.20
N ILE A 105 -6.65 11.48 0.25
CA ILE A 105 -6.33 10.92 1.58
C ILE A 105 -5.02 10.10 1.59
N GLY A 106 -4.31 10.03 0.46
CA GLY A 106 -3.04 9.30 0.34
C GLY A 106 -3.17 7.78 0.25
N LEU A 107 -4.35 7.26 -0.12
CA LEU A 107 -4.67 5.83 -0.27
C LEU A 107 -5.07 5.45 -1.72
N PRO A 108 -4.28 5.77 -2.77
CA PRO A 108 -4.71 5.59 -4.16
C PRO A 108 -5.03 4.12 -4.51
N CYS A 109 -6.20 3.84 -5.11
CA CYS A 109 -6.46 2.51 -5.67
C CYS A 109 -5.59 2.28 -6.91
N ARG A 110 -4.43 1.67 -6.73
CA ARG A 110 -3.60 1.30 -7.88
C ARG A 110 -4.16 0.03 -8.52
N SER A 111 -4.95 0.19 -9.57
CA SER A 111 -5.13 -0.90 -10.54
C SER A 111 -3.78 -1.20 -11.18
N LEU A 112 -3.37 -2.48 -11.17
CA LEU A 112 -2.17 -2.97 -11.87
C LEU A 112 -2.11 -2.56 -13.36
N ARG A 113 -3.23 -2.17 -13.98
CA ARG A 113 -3.29 -1.82 -15.41
C ARG A 113 -2.83 -0.39 -15.75
N TRP A 114 -2.82 0.54 -14.81
CA TRP A 114 -2.43 1.95 -15.11
C TRP A 114 -0.91 2.15 -15.30
N LEU A 115 -0.09 1.15 -14.98
CA LEU A 115 1.35 1.20 -15.23
C LEU A 115 1.74 0.87 -16.68
N SER A 116 0.78 0.48 -17.54
CA SER A 116 1.07 0.03 -18.91
C SER A 116 0.82 1.08 -20.00
N THR A 117 0.14 2.19 -19.74
CA THR A 117 -0.28 3.12 -20.82
C THR A 117 0.49 4.44 -20.90
N HIS A 118 1.32 4.80 -19.91
CA HIS A 118 2.18 5.99 -20.03
C HIS A 118 3.57 5.73 -20.65
N LYS A 119 3.81 4.53 -21.19
CA LYS A 119 5.04 4.21 -21.93
C LYS A 119 4.74 3.96 -23.40
N ARG A 120 4.26 4.99 -24.11
CA ARG A 120 4.41 5.27 -25.55
C ARG A 120 3.34 6.28 -25.98
N SER A 121 3.68 7.57 -25.96
CA SER A 121 3.17 8.51 -26.96
C SER A 121 3.99 9.80 -26.91
N ALA A 122 5.07 9.80 -27.69
CA ALA A 122 5.97 10.90 -28.07
C ALA A 122 7.14 10.20 -28.79
N GLU A 123 7.48 10.35 -30.06
CA GLU A 123 7.07 11.20 -31.19
C GLU A 123 7.49 10.42 -32.46
N SER A 124 6.80 10.63 -33.58
CA SER A 124 7.41 11.03 -34.87
C SER A 124 6.42 10.78 -36.02
N GLU A 125 5.84 11.87 -36.53
CA GLU A 125 5.34 11.92 -37.91
C GLU A 125 6.51 12.19 -38.88
N ASP A 126 6.29 11.77 -40.13
CA ASP A 126 7.02 12.02 -41.38
C ASP A 126 8.37 11.32 -41.61
N SER A 127 8.40 10.30 -42.49
CA SER A 127 8.30 10.52 -43.94
C SER A 127 8.29 9.18 -44.71
N ALA A 128 7.67 9.19 -45.90
CA ALA A 128 7.58 8.10 -46.89
C ALA A 128 8.97 7.53 -47.29
N ASP A 129 9.15 6.30 -47.80
CA ASP A 129 8.48 5.68 -48.94
C ASP A 129 8.96 4.21 -49.12
N SER A 130 8.09 3.38 -49.72
CA SER A 130 8.36 2.22 -50.58
C SER A 130 8.95 0.86 -50.08
N GLN A 131 8.04 -0.12 -50.10
CA GLN A 131 8.11 -1.45 -50.77
C GLN A 131 8.92 -2.65 -50.21
N ALA A 132 8.12 -3.66 -49.81
CA ALA A 132 8.12 -5.06 -50.28
C ALA A 132 8.91 -6.16 -49.52
N SER A 133 8.15 -7.24 -49.23
CA SER A 133 8.50 -8.69 -49.26
C SER A 133 8.61 -9.45 -47.93
N GLN A 134 7.74 -10.47 -47.79
CA GLN A 134 7.62 -11.52 -46.76
C GLN A 134 8.78 -12.58 -46.74
N PRO A 135 8.65 -13.80 -46.13
CA PRO A 135 8.74 -14.21 -44.70
C PRO A 135 9.66 -15.47 -44.48
N LYS A 136 9.63 -16.11 -43.29
CA LYS A 136 10.22 -17.44 -42.83
C LYS A 136 11.39 -17.28 -41.83
N ARG A 137 11.66 -18.14 -40.83
CA ARG A 137 11.23 -19.51 -40.42
C ARG A 137 11.72 -19.74 -38.96
N VAL A 138 11.05 -20.63 -38.21
CA VAL A 138 11.57 -21.28 -36.97
C VAL A 138 12.50 -22.45 -37.36
N PRO A 139 13.38 -22.96 -36.47
CA PRO A 139 12.99 -24.17 -35.71
C PRO A 139 13.52 -24.28 -34.26
N SER A 140 12.88 -25.19 -33.54
CA SER A 140 12.98 -25.60 -32.14
C SER A 140 14.27 -26.36 -31.76
N SER A 141 14.66 -26.36 -30.47
CA SER A 141 14.61 -27.54 -29.58
C SER A 141 15.37 -27.38 -28.23
N SER A 142 14.72 -27.87 -27.16
CA SER A 142 15.25 -28.56 -25.97
C SER A 142 16.03 -27.84 -24.87
N GLY A 143 15.50 -27.89 -23.63
CA GLY A 143 16.31 -27.91 -22.39
C GLY A 143 15.70 -27.23 -21.17
N MET A 144 15.13 -28.02 -20.25
CA MET A 144 14.76 -27.59 -18.89
C MET A 144 15.98 -27.07 -18.10
N THR A 145 15.91 -25.92 -17.42
CA THR A 145 16.18 -25.76 -15.96
C THR A 145 16.25 -24.30 -15.47
N VAL A 146 15.52 -24.08 -14.35
CA VAL A 146 15.75 -23.20 -13.19
C VAL A 146 15.82 -21.67 -13.36
N ALA A 147 14.80 -21.04 -12.78
CA ALA A 147 14.70 -19.65 -12.36
C ALA A 147 15.97 -19.15 -11.63
N ALA A 148 16.79 -18.35 -12.30
CA ALA A 148 17.88 -17.60 -11.65
C ALA A 148 18.21 -16.24 -12.30
N SER A 149 17.57 -15.84 -13.39
CA SER A 149 18.08 -14.75 -14.24
C SER A 149 17.09 -13.59 -14.45
N LEU A 150 16.35 -13.16 -13.43
CA LEU A 150 15.32 -12.11 -13.57
C LEU A 150 15.47 -10.93 -12.60
N TRP A 151 16.70 -10.51 -12.33
CA TRP A 151 16.99 -9.34 -11.46
C TRP A 151 17.93 -8.29 -12.08
N ASP A 152 18.42 -8.49 -13.30
CA ASP A 152 19.33 -7.53 -13.96
C ASP A 152 18.61 -6.33 -14.63
N GLU A 153 17.28 -6.36 -14.75
CA GLU A 153 16.54 -5.37 -15.55
C GLU A 153 16.16 -4.07 -14.82
N CYS A 154 16.52 -3.91 -13.54
CA CYS A 154 16.24 -2.67 -12.79
C CYS A 154 17.39 -1.65 -12.85
N THR A 155 18.56 -2.02 -13.39
CA THR A 155 19.80 -1.23 -13.31
C THR A 155 20.19 -0.54 -14.62
N GLN A 156 19.58 -0.88 -15.75
CA GLN A 156 19.99 -0.33 -17.06
C GLN A 156 19.28 0.97 -17.48
N GLN A 157 18.22 1.41 -16.79
CA GLN A 157 17.45 2.59 -17.24
C GLN A 157 18.01 3.95 -16.77
N GLN A 158 19.22 4.01 -16.22
CA GLN A 158 19.83 5.25 -15.70
C GLN A 158 21.18 5.64 -16.35
N GLN A 159 21.64 5.00 -17.43
CA GLN A 159 22.99 5.25 -17.97
C GLN A 159 23.09 5.77 -19.41
N SER A 160 22.00 6.23 -20.03
CA SER A 160 22.06 6.80 -21.39
C SER A 160 21.38 8.16 -21.48
N SER A 161 22.13 9.23 -21.15
CA SER A 161 22.11 10.50 -21.89
C SER A 161 23.22 11.42 -21.34
N LEU A 162 24.34 11.47 -22.05
CA LEU A 162 25.41 12.47 -21.87
C LEU A 162 25.46 13.24 -23.19
N LEU A 163 24.89 14.45 -23.23
CA LEU A 163 25.37 15.62 -23.97
C LEU A 163 24.45 16.83 -23.73
N ALA A 164 25.04 17.83 -23.05
CA ALA A 164 24.76 19.27 -23.10
C ALA A 164 23.29 19.77 -23.11
N GLN A 165 22.81 20.22 -21.94
CA GLN A 165 22.25 21.57 -21.81
C GLN A 165 22.16 22.01 -20.34
N GLU A 166 22.79 23.15 -20.05
CA GLU A 166 22.77 23.85 -18.78
C GLU A 166 21.41 24.53 -18.54
N LYS A 167 20.70 24.18 -17.46
CA LYS A 167 20.10 25.09 -16.47
C LYS A 167 19.17 24.35 -15.52
N ASP A 168 19.18 24.83 -14.28
CA ASP A 168 18.27 24.54 -13.17
C ASP A 168 18.51 23.22 -12.41
N THR A 169 19.47 23.35 -11.48
CA THR A 169 19.88 22.40 -10.45
C THR A 169 18.76 22.12 -9.44
N ILE A 170 17.77 21.29 -9.78
CA ILE A 170 16.95 20.58 -8.79
C ILE A 170 17.63 19.24 -8.50
N SER A 171 18.38 19.25 -7.40
CA SER A 171 19.14 18.13 -6.87
C SER A 171 18.25 16.89 -6.68
N ASN A 172 18.54 15.84 -7.44
CA ASN A 172 18.02 14.48 -7.24
C ASN A 172 18.67 13.83 -6.00
N ARG A 173 18.71 14.56 -4.87
CA ARG A 173 19.18 14.07 -3.58
C ARG A 173 18.04 13.32 -2.92
N MET A 174 18.28 12.06 -2.57
CA MET A 174 17.41 11.35 -1.63
C MET A 174 17.11 12.24 -0.43
N PRO A 175 15.87 12.25 0.08
CA PRO A 175 15.51 13.09 1.22
C PRO A 175 16.49 12.82 2.36
N THR A 176 17.10 13.89 2.86
CA THR A 176 17.99 13.87 4.02
C THR A 176 17.15 13.54 5.24
N VAL A 177 16.93 12.26 5.49
CA VAL A 177 16.27 11.77 6.69
C VAL A 177 17.24 11.98 7.86
N SER A 178 16.85 12.77 8.84
CA SER A 178 17.61 12.93 10.09
C SER A 178 17.32 11.75 11.00
N TYR A 179 18.22 10.78 11.04
CA TYR A 179 18.05 9.58 11.88
C TYR A 179 18.55 9.88 13.30
N GLN A 180 17.63 10.21 14.22
CA GLN A 180 18.00 10.75 15.53
C GLN A 180 18.71 9.77 16.50
N SER A 181 18.87 8.49 16.19
CA SER A 181 19.85 7.59 16.85
C SER A 181 19.80 6.19 16.24
N PHE A 182 20.96 5.54 16.10
CA PHE A 182 21.03 4.13 15.77
C PHE A 182 20.68 3.28 16.99
N ARG A 183 19.75 2.33 16.83
CA ARG A 183 19.43 1.35 17.86
C ARG A 183 19.47 -0.06 17.27
N TRP A 184 20.28 -0.91 17.87
CA TRP A 184 20.40 -2.33 17.54
C TRP A 184 19.95 -3.20 18.73
N PRO A 185 19.11 -4.24 18.53
CA PRO A 185 18.43 -4.58 17.28
C PRO A 185 17.44 -3.49 16.84
N MET A 186 17.20 -3.37 15.53
CA MET A 186 16.11 -2.53 15.05
C MET A 186 14.79 -3.12 15.55
N SER A 187 13.93 -2.26 16.07
CA SER A 187 12.56 -2.64 16.45
C SER A 187 11.58 -2.29 15.32
N PRO A 188 10.42 -2.98 15.23
CA PRO A 188 9.36 -2.59 14.30
C PRO A 188 8.92 -1.13 14.50
N VAL A 189 8.90 -0.65 15.76
CA VAL A 189 8.58 0.76 16.07
C VAL A 189 9.59 1.70 15.42
N THR A 190 10.89 1.39 15.55
CA THR A 190 11.95 2.19 14.92
C THR A 190 11.83 2.22 13.39
N LEU A 191 11.53 1.08 12.76
CA LEU A 191 11.29 1.04 11.31
C LEU A 191 10.07 1.90 10.92
N LYS A 192 9.00 1.86 11.71
CA LYS A 192 7.81 2.69 11.51
C LYS A 192 8.13 4.18 11.61
N ASP A 193 8.92 4.58 12.61
CA ASP A 193 9.35 5.97 12.80
C ASP A 193 10.22 6.45 11.62
N ILE A 194 11.15 5.62 11.16
CA ILE A 194 11.98 5.89 9.98
C ILE A 194 11.09 6.09 8.75
N LEU A 195 10.11 5.22 8.53
CA LEU A 195 9.21 5.35 7.38
C LEU A 195 8.34 6.60 7.50
N ASN A 196 7.85 6.94 8.69
CA ASN A 196 7.05 8.13 8.93
C ASN A 196 7.79 9.45 8.71
N SER A 197 9.12 9.45 8.80
CA SER A 197 9.96 10.64 8.59
C SER A 197 9.92 11.20 7.16
N SER A 198 9.47 10.41 6.18
CA SER A 198 9.43 10.80 4.77
C SER A 198 8.06 10.55 4.15
N THR A 199 7.67 11.36 3.17
CA THR A 199 6.43 11.15 2.39
C THR A 199 6.43 9.77 1.72
N LEU A 200 7.59 9.35 1.21
CA LEU A 200 7.76 8.04 0.59
C LEU A 200 7.51 6.89 1.56
N GLY A 201 8.08 6.96 2.76
CA GLY A 201 7.89 5.92 3.77
C GLY A 201 6.46 5.87 4.32
N ARG A 202 5.80 7.03 4.49
CA ARG A 202 4.36 7.08 4.81
C ARG A 202 3.51 6.39 3.74
N ASN A 203 3.81 6.63 2.47
CA ASN A 203 3.13 5.95 1.36
C ASN A 203 3.38 4.44 1.36
N ILE A 204 4.60 4.00 1.70
CA ILE A 204 4.92 2.56 1.82
C ILE A 204 4.08 1.91 2.92
N LEU A 205 3.96 2.55 4.09
CA LEU A 205 3.13 2.05 5.20
C LEU A 205 1.67 1.94 4.77
N ALA A 206 1.13 3.01 4.19
CA ALA A 206 -0.27 3.07 3.75
C ALA A 206 -0.61 2.00 2.70
N VAL A 207 0.25 1.79 1.71
CA VAL A 207 0.02 0.75 0.67
C VAL A 207 0.22 -0.65 1.25
N GLY A 208 1.18 -0.84 2.16
CA GLY A 208 1.46 -2.14 2.75
C GLY A 208 0.42 -2.63 3.74
N GLU A 209 -0.40 -1.73 4.30
CA GLU A 209 -1.61 -2.08 5.06
C GLU A 209 -2.70 -2.68 4.15
N LEU A 210 -2.72 -2.32 2.86
CA LEU A 210 -3.72 -2.77 1.90
C LEU A 210 -3.33 -4.07 1.18
N GLY A 211 -2.05 -4.44 1.18
CA GLY A 211 -1.58 -5.65 0.51
C GLY A 211 -0.08 -5.70 0.27
N VAL A 212 0.35 -6.65 -0.56
CA VAL A 212 1.75 -6.81 -0.96
C VAL A 212 2.21 -5.57 -1.73
N LEU A 213 3.36 -5.01 -1.35
CA LEU A 213 3.93 -3.88 -2.05
C LEU A 213 4.34 -4.27 -3.47
N SER A 214 4.20 -3.32 -4.40
CA SER A 214 4.77 -3.48 -5.73
C SER A 214 6.30 -3.60 -5.67
N LYS A 215 6.91 -4.29 -6.65
CA LYS A 215 8.38 -4.41 -6.78
C LYS A 215 9.12 -3.07 -6.64
N SER A 216 8.54 -2.00 -7.19
CA SER A 216 9.11 -0.65 -7.10
C SER A 216 9.14 -0.14 -5.66
N MET A 217 8.03 -0.31 -4.92
CA MET A 217 7.95 0.09 -3.51
C MET A 217 8.78 -0.81 -2.59
N GLN A 218 8.89 -2.11 -2.87
CA GLN A 218 9.83 -3.00 -2.18
C GLN A 218 11.28 -2.55 -2.39
N CYS A 219 11.63 -2.11 -3.60
CA CYS A 219 12.95 -1.53 -3.90
C CYS A 219 13.19 -0.23 -3.14
N GLN A 220 12.18 0.63 -3.00
CA GLN A 220 12.27 1.87 -2.22
C GLN A 220 12.37 1.60 -0.72
N LEU A 221 11.58 0.66 -0.19
CA LEU A 221 11.65 0.23 1.21
C LEU A 221 13.05 -0.29 1.55
N THR A 222 13.60 -1.19 0.72
CA THR A 222 14.96 -1.68 0.92
C THR A 222 16.01 -0.57 0.80
N ALA A 223 15.82 0.40 -0.09
CA ALA A 223 16.69 1.56 -0.18
C ALA A 223 16.72 2.38 1.11
N ILE A 224 15.54 2.66 1.70
CA ILE A 224 15.42 3.41 2.96
C ILE A 224 16.12 2.66 4.10
N ILE A 225 15.84 1.37 4.25
CA ILE A 225 16.41 0.56 5.33
C ILE A 225 17.94 0.46 5.20
N ILE A 226 18.45 0.24 3.99
CA ILE A 226 19.90 0.15 3.77
C ILE A 226 20.57 1.52 3.90
N ALA A 227 19.93 2.61 3.48
CA ALA A 227 20.44 3.95 3.71
C ALA A 227 20.57 4.25 5.21
N TYR A 228 19.55 3.94 6.01
CA TYR A 228 19.61 4.03 7.46
C TYR A 228 20.76 3.20 8.03
N HIS A 229 20.88 1.92 7.64
CA HIS A 229 21.94 1.06 8.12
C HIS A 229 23.34 1.61 7.79
N MET A 230 23.54 2.05 6.55
CA MET A 230 24.84 2.55 6.07
C MET A 230 25.28 3.87 6.69
N GLU A 231 24.35 4.64 7.26
CA GLU A 231 24.69 5.87 7.98
C GLU A 231 25.46 5.59 9.27
N PHE A 232 25.18 4.46 9.92
CA PHE A 232 25.74 4.12 11.23
C PHE A 232 26.72 2.94 11.18
N GLU A 233 26.58 2.06 10.20
CA GLU A 233 27.40 0.85 10.08
C GLU A 233 27.93 0.63 8.66
N THR A 234 29.17 0.12 8.60
CA THR A 234 29.86 -0.12 7.32
C THR A 234 29.80 -1.58 6.85
N LYS A 235 29.26 -2.47 7.69
CA LYS A 235 29.20 -3.93 7.49
C LYS A 235 27.80 -4.44 7.83
N LEU A 236 27.26 -5.26 6.94
CA LEU A 236 25.96 -5.89 7.12
C LEU A 236 26.13 -7.38 7.42
N SER A 237 25.64 -7.81 8.59
CA SER A 237 25.69 -9.19 9.08
C SER A 237 24.39 -9.95 8.83
N THR A 238 24.44 -11.29 8.93
CA THR A 238 23.24 -12.14 8.77
C THR A 238 22.16 -11.86 9.82
N PRO A 239 22.48 -11.75 11.13
CA PRO A 239 21.48 -11.39 12.13
C PRO A 239 20.80 -10.03 11.87
N GLN A 240 21.51 -9.08 11.26
CA GLN A 240 20.95 -7.79 10.85
C GLN A 240 19.96 -7.94 9.70
N LEU A 241 20.29 -8.70 8.68
CA LEU A 241 19.37 -8.98 7.58
C LEU A 241 18.10 -9.70 8.08
N GLU A 242 18.25 -10.65 8.99
CA GLU A 242 17.14 -11.37 9.62
C GLU A 242 16.26 -10.42 10.45
N ASN A 243 16.87 -9.56 11.26
CA ASN A 243 16.14 -8.57 12.06
C ASN A 243 15.39 -7.56 11.18
N TYR A 244 15.99 -7.10 10.07
CA TYR A 244 15.31 -6.21 9.12
C TYR A 244 14.14 -6.91 8.44
N ALA A 245 14.33 -8.13 7.93
CA ALA A 245 13.25 -8.90 7.33
C ALA A 245 12.09 -9.14 8.33
N TYR A 246 12.42 -9.46 9.59
CA TYR A 246 11.45 -9.59 10.67
C TYR A 246 10.67 -8.28 10.92
N CYS A 247 11.35 -7.14 10.99
CA CYS A 247 10.69 -5.85 11.20
C CYS A 247 9.76 -5.50 10.04
N ILE A 248 10.18 -5.78 8.81
CA ILE A 248 9.36 -5.58 7.61
C ILE A 248 8.09 -6.43 7.68
N SER A 249 8.21 -7.75 7.91
CA SER A 249 7.04 -8.63 7.99
C SER A 249 6.15 -8.36 9.19
N THR A 250 6.67 -7.72 10.24
CA THR A 250 5.88 -7.30 11.40
C THR A 250 5.05 -6.05 11.08
N LEU A 251 5.61 -5.08 10.35
CA LEU A 251 4.89 -3.85 9.98
C LEU A 251 4.01 -4.01 8.74
N LEU A 252 4.37 -4.92 7.84
CA LEU A 252 3.72 -5.14 6.56
C LEU A 252 3.37 -6.63 6.46
N PRO A 253 2.24 -7.07 7.06
CA PRO A 253 1.92 -8.49 7.22
C PRO A 253 1.77 -9.26 5.90
N HIS A 254 1.49 -8.55 4.81
CA HIS A 254 1.34 -9.13 3.48
C HIS A 254 2.69 -9.36 2.77
N GLU A 255 3.77 -8.79 3.28
CA GLU A 255 5.09 -8.96 2.68
C GLU A 255 5.69 -10.35 2.95
N ASN A 256 6.42 -10.86 1.97
CA ASN A 256 7.13 -12.13 2.14
C ASN A 256 8.55 -11.88 2.69
N PRO A 257 8.88 -12.33 3.93
CA PRO A 257 10.21 -12.10 4.51
C PRO A 257 11.34 -12.69 3.67
N LEU A 258 11.10 -13.78 2.92
CA LEU A 258 12.08 -14.39 2.04
C LEU A 258 12.42 -13.53 0.81
N SER A 259 11.59 -12.54 0.47
CA SER A 259 11.91 -11.55 -0.56
C SER A 259 13.01 -10.58 -0.09
N TYR A 260 13.14 -10.38 1.22
CA TYR A 260 14.04 -9.42 1.83
C TYR A 260 15.34 -10.06 2.29
N HIS A 261 15.26 -11.23 2.91
CA HIS A 261 16.42 -11.99 3.34
C HIS A 261 16.26 -13.47 3.00
N ILE A 262 17.28 -14.01 2.32
CA ILE A 262 17.42 -15.44 2.10
C ILE A 262 18.70 -15.88 2.83
N PRO A 263 18.61 -16.72 3.87
CA PRO A 263 19.78 -17.17 4.61
C PRO A 263 20.75 -17.93 3.70
N ARG A 264 22.00 -18.02 4.14
CA ARG A 264 23.01 -18.83 3.44
C ARG A 264 22.56 -20.29 3.45
N GLY A 265 22.52 -20.90 2.27
CA GLY A 265 22.20 -22.32 2.11
C GLY A 265 23.44 -23.13 1.74
N PRO A 266 23.34 -24.47 1.75
CA PRO A 266 24.46 -25.36 1.37
C PRO A 266 25.02 -25.07 -0.03
N ASN A 267 24.17 -24.57 -0.94
CA ASN A 267 24.55 -24.25 -2.32
C ASN A 267 24.86 -22.75 -2.55
N ARG A 268 24.87 -21.90 -1.51
CA ARG A 268 25.04 -20.44 -1.64
C ARG A 268 26.06 -19.89 -0.65
N ARG A 269 27.16 -19.35 -1.18
CA ARG A 269 28.25 -18.76 -0.38
C ARG A 269 27.85 -17.48 0.36
N ASN A 270 26.92 -16.70 -0.20
CA ASN A 270 26.46 -15.41 0.33
C ASN A 270 24.94 -15.44 0.60
N PRO A 271 24.45 -14.63 1.56
CA PRO A 271 23.01 -14.48 1.77
C PRO A 271 22.38 -13.85 0.52
N GLY A 272 21.11 -14.14 0.29
CA GLY A 272 20.31 -13.55 -0.78
C GLY A 272 19.26 -12.59 -0.24
N GLY A 273 18.33 -12.22 -1.12
CA GLY A 273 17.26 -11.28 -0.81
C GLY A 273 17.62 -9.84 -1.19
N SER A 274 16.58 -9.01 -1.29
CA SER A 274 16.69 -7.64 -1.78
C SER A 274 17.54 -6.73 -0.88
N LEU A 275 17.55 -6.95 0.44
CA LEU A 275 18.34 -6.14 1.38
C LEU A 275 19.86 -6.30 1.15
N TYR A 276 20.34 -7.55 1.06
CA TYR A 276 21.76 -7.81 0.84
C TYR A 276 22.23 -7.29 -0.53
N SER A 277 21.46 -7.58 -1.59
CA SER A 277 21.76 -7.09 -2.93
C SER A 277 21.83 -5.56 -2.97
N ARG A 278 20.89 -4.87 -2.32
CA ARG A 278 20.86 -3.41 -2.25
C ARG A 278 22.10 -2.86 -1.54
N PHE A 279 22.49 -3.44 -0.40
CA PHE A 279 23.69 -3.03 0.34
C PHE A 279 24.97 -3.16 -0.49
N ILE A 280 25.15 -4.30 -1.18
CA ILE A 280 26.33 -4.50 -2.04
C ILE A 280 26.35 -3.48 -3.18
N ASN A 281 25.23 -3.31 -3.87
CA ASN A 281 25.13 -2.35 -4.98
C ASN A 281 25.40 -0.92 -4.51
N GLN A 282 24.86 -0.52 -3.37
CA GLN A 282 25.08 0.81 -2.82
C GLN A 282 26.55 1.04 -2.43
N LYS A 283 27.25 0.03 -1.89
CA LYS A 283 28.69 0.11 -1.63
C LYS A 283 29.51 0.22 -2.92
N ILE A 284 29.13 -0.49 -3.97
CA ILE A 284 29.80 -0.40 -5.28
C ILE A 284 29.60 1.00 -5.86
N SER A 285 28.37 1.53 -5.85
CA SER A 285 28.06 2.88 -6.34
C SER A 285 28.80 3.97 -5.57
N GLN A 286 28.87 3.90 -4.23
CA GLN A 286 29.61 4.88 -3.42
C GLN A 286 31.12 4.86 -3.72
N LYS A 287 31.71 3.67 -3.91
CA LYS A 287 33.13 3.55 -4.30
C LYS A 287 33.38 4.13 -5.68
N ALA A 288 32.51 3.86 -6.65
CA ALA A 288 32.62 4.41 -8.00
C ALA A 288 32.57 5.95 -8.00
N LEU A 289 31.65 6.53 -7.21
CA LEU A 289 31.55 7.98 -7.04
C LEU A 289 32.79 8.61 -6.40
N ALA A 290 33.35 7.96 -5.36
CA ALA A 290 34.57 8.45 -4.72
C ALA A 290 35.78 8.46 -5.67
N ILE A 291 35.91 7.43 -6.52
CA ILE A 291 36.98 7.36 -7.52
C ILE A 291 36.79 8.44 -8.59
N GLY A 292 35.56 8.59 -9.14
CA GLY A 292 35.28 9.61 -10.15
C GLY A 292 35.56 11.03 -9.66
N ASN A 293 35.20 11.36 -8.42
CA ASN A 293 35.48 12.66 -7.83
C ASN A 293 36.98 12.90 -7.57
N SER A 294 37.74 11.85 -7.25
CA SER A 294 39.20 11.96 -7.04
C SER A 294 39.93 12.24 -8.36
N VAL A 295 39.45 11.64 -9.46
CA VAL A 295 40.00 11.83 -10.81
C VAL A 295 39.64 13.21 -11.39
N ALA A 296 38.46 13.75 -11.07
CA ALA A 296 38.04 15.08 -11.52
C ALA A 296 38.71 16.24 -10.76
N ALA A 297 39.30 15.98 -9.59
CA ALA A 297 39.98 16.96 -8.75
C ALA A 297 41.51 16.97 -8.92
N SER A 298 42.06 16.13 -9.79
CA SER A 298 43.49 16.07 -10.15
C SER A 298 43.72 16.70 -11.51
#